data_AF-A0A4V3SUS9-F1
#
_entry.id   AF-A0A4V3SUS9-F1
#
_cell.length_a   1.000
_cell.length_b   1.000
_cell.length_c   1.000
_cell.angle_alpha   90.00
_cell.angle_beta   90.00
_cell.angle_gamma   90.00
#
_symmetry.space_group_name_H-M   'P 1'
#
loop_
_entity.id
_entity.type
_entity.pdbx_description
1 polymer ?
#
loop_
_entity_poly.entity_id
_entity_poly.type
_entity_poly.pdbx_seq_one_letter_code
_entity_poly.pdbx_strand_id
1 'polypeptide(L)'
;MRHGTPDPGGARRRSSAVRHIDPADLAAHALDGQAATLAPWQTGHLRHCDACIERLASFQRVAHAGRSLTAEDLPVPAPPRVWEALLADVTKDARTRGATRGDTGGASAATDRETPAATGLTRNRRTWRTSRCLAGVASVVCLVLGGAAAGSAATWWEMRQPETSPTAAGARALTPPKAGGAGGTGEARGEVQLVRDGAPGRVRVTVHGLPSTAGYYEVWLMDRTHRKLIPLGTLGTGGSSTLTLPKGVDTDVYALLDVSAQPYDGTTAHSGRSVVRGSLPLTGRGGAAGA
;
A
#
# COMPACT_ATOMS: atom_id res chain seq x y z
N MET A 1 -39.09 -27.69 55.62
CA MET A 1 -38.06 -26.65 55.86
C MET A 1 -36.73 -27.20 55.38
N ARG A 2 -36.27 -26.81 54.18
CA ARG A 2 -34.97 -27.22 53.63
C ARG A 2 -34.01 -26.05 53.80
N HIS A 3 -32.96 -26.25 54.59
CA HIS A 3 -31.89 -25.27 54.79
C HIS A 3 -31.00 -25.23 53.54
N GLY A 4 -30.92 -24.06 52.90
CA GLY A 4 -29.98 -23.78 51.82
C GLY A 4 -28.62 -23.39 52.37
N THR A 5 -27.58 -24.08 51.93
CA THR A 5 -26.17 -23.70 52.13
C THR A 5 -25.82 -22.52 51.21
N PRO A 6 -25.10 -21.49 51.68
CA PRO A 6 -24.63 -20.42 50.82
C PRO A 6 -23.39 -20.87 50.03
N ASP A 7 -23.47 -20.69 48.72
CA ASP A 7 -22.38 -20.83 47.75
C ASP A 7 -21.25 -19.83 48.07
N PRO A 8 -19.98 -20.27 48.27
CA PRO A 8 -18.88 -19.35 48.47
C PRO A 8 -18.54 -18.72 47.11
N GLY A 9 -19.08 -17.52 46.91
CA GLY A 9 -18.86 -16.67 45.75
C GLY A 9 -17.41 -16.70 45.29
N GLY A 10 -17.21 -17.25 44.09
CA GLY A 10 -15.94 -17.31 43.40
C GLY A 10 -15.28 -15.94 43.37
N ALA A 11 -14.14 -15.84 44.05
CA ALA A 11 -13.19 -14.77 43.84
C ALA A 11 -12.76 -14.84 42.37
N ARG A 12 -13.38 -14.00 41.53
CA ARG A 12 -12.93 -13.76 40.16
C ARG A 12 -11.47 -13.33 40.26
N ARG A 13 -10.55 -14.22 39.92
CA ARG A 13 -9.15 -13.86 39.65
C ARG A 13 -9.23 -12.78 38.59
N ARG A 14 -8.97 -11.53 38.97
CA ARG A 14 -8.77 -10.45 38.00
C ARG A 14 -7.50 -10.86 37.24
N SER A 15 -7.65 -11.34 36.02
CA SER A 15 -6.53 -11.54 35.11
C SER A 15 -5.84 -10.19 34.99
N SER A 16 -4.71 -10.04 35.70
CA SER A 16 -3.86 -8.88 35.53
C SER A 16 -3.33 -8.98 34.11
N ALA A 17 -3.72 -8.05 33.25
CA ALA A 17 -3.22 -8.00 31.88
C ALA A 17 -1.69 -7.99 31.94
N VAL A 18 -1.07 -9.05 31.41
CA VAL A 18 0.39 -9.17 31.42
C VAL A 18 0.94 -8.04 30.57
N ARG A 19 1.72 -7.15 31.19
CA ARG A 19 2.42 -6.08 30.49
C ARG A 19 3.60 -6.68 29.73
N HIS A 20 3.56 -6.61 28.40
CA HIS A 20 4.68 -7.01 27.53
C HIS A 20 5.71 -5.90 27.40
N ILE A 21 6.92 -6.28 26.96
CA ILE A 21 8.00 -5.34 26.62
C ILE A 21 7.61 -4.59 25.34
N ASP A 22 7.97 -3.30 25.27
CA ASP A 22 7.74 -2.50 24.07
C ASP A 22 8.47 -3.13 22.86
N PRO A 23 7.82 -3.31 21.71
CA PRO A 23 8.49 -3.80 20.51
C PRO A 23 9.72 -2.99 20.10
N ALA A 24 9.74 -1.68 20.35
CA ALA A 24 10.89 -0.82 20.05
C ALA A 24 12.11 -1.17 20.90
N ASP A 25 11.92 -1.45 22.20
CA ASP A 25 12.99 -1.87 23.10
C ASP A 25 13.55 -3.24 22.68
N LEU A 26 12.69 -4.18 22.27
CA LEU A 26 13.13 -5.48 21.76
C LEU A 26 13.88 -5.35 20.43
N ALA A 27 13.46 -4.45 19.55
CA ALA A 27 14.13 -4.21 18.27
C ALA A 27 15.51 -3.55 18.46
N ALA A 28 15.60 -2.54 19.33
CA ALA A 28 16.88 -1.93 19.70
C ALA A 28 17.83 -2.96 20.31
N HIS A 29 17.33 -3.79 21.24
CA HIS A 29 18.12 -4.88 21.81
C HIS A 29 18.58 -5.91 20.77
N ALA A 30 17.76 -6.23 19.77
CA ALA A 30 18.14 -7.17 18.70
C ALA A 30 19.21 -6.59 17.75
N LEU A 31 19.18 -5.29 17.48
CA LEU A 31 20.12 -4.60 16.61
C LEU A 31 21.46 -4.36 17.31
N ASP A 32 21.43 -3.74 18.48
CA ASP A 32 22.61 -3.23 19.20
C ASP A 32 23.15 -4.21 20.25
N GLY A 33 22.45 -5.33 20.46
CA GLY A 33 22.83 -6.36 21.43
C GLY A 33 22.95 -5.81 22.84
N GLN A 34 24.13 -5.97 23.46
CA GLN A 34 24.39 -5.52 24.83
C GLN A 34 24.49 -3.99 24.96
N ALA A 35 24.67 -3.26 23.86
CA ALA A 35 24.72 -1.79 23.88
C ALA A 35 23.32 -1.18 24.12
N ALA A 36 22.25 -1.86 23.68
CA ALA A 36 20.88 -1.56 24.09
C ALA A 36 20.54 -2.35 25.35
N THR A 37 20.93 -1.82 26.51
CA THR A 37 20.69 -2.47 27.80
C THR A 37 19.20 -2.46 28.14
N LEU A 38 18.61 -3.64 28.33
CA LEU A 38 17.24 -3.78 28.81
C LEU A 38 17.15 -3.45 30.31
N ALA A 39 16.04 -2.82 30.72
CA ALA A 39 15.73 -2.57 32.12
C ALA A 39 15.62 -3.89 32.90
N PRO A 40 15.92 -3.92 34.21
CA PRO A 40 15.95 -5.17 35.00
C PRO A 40 14.65 -5.99 34.93
N TRP A 41 13.50 -5.32 34.90
CA TRP A 41 12.19 -5.99 34.79
C TRP A 41 12.00 -6.67 33.42
N GLN A 42 12.54 -6.08 32.35
CA GLN A 42 12.46 -6.62 30.98
C GLN A 42 13.28 -7.90 30.88
N THR A 43 14.50 -7.91 31.42
CA THR A 43 15.35 -9.10 31.49
C THR A 43 14.70 -10.22 32.30
N GLY A 44 14.02 -9.90 33.40
CA GLY A 44 13.24 -10.86 34.18
C GLY A 44 12.02 -11.41 33.41
N HIS A 45 11.34 -10.54 32.66
CA HIS A 45 10.17 -10.88 31.87
C HIS A 45 10.51 -11.79 30.69
N LEU A 46 11.64 -11.55 30.01
CA LEU A 46 12.14 -12.39 28.91
C LEU A 46 12.45 -13.84 29.30
N ARG A 47 12.57 -14.13 30.61
CA ARG A 47 12.74 -15.52 31.08
C ARG A 47 11.44 -16.32 31.18
N HIS A 48 10.28 -15.64 31.14
CA HIS A 48 9.00 -16.26 31.49
C HIS A 48 7.85 -15.95 30.52
N CYS A 49 8.08 -15.10 29.51
CA CYS A 49 7.05 -14.70 28.56
C CYS A 49 7.40 -15.13 27.13
N ASP A 50 6.81 -16.23 26.68
CA ASP A 50 7.03 -16.82 25.36
C ASP A 50 6.76 -15.81 24.23
N ALA A 51 5.71 -14.99 24.35
CA ALA A 51 5.38 -13.97 23.35
C ALA A 51 6.51 -12.93 23.16
N CYS A 52 7.19 -12.54 24.24
CA CYS A 52 8.33 -11.61 24.15
C CYS A 52 9.60 -12.32 23.67
N ILE A 53 9.80 -13.59 24.02
CA ILE A 53 10.93 -14.41 23.54
C ILE A 53 10.82 -14.60 22.01
N GLU A 54 9.66 -15.02 21.52
CA GLU A 54 9.42 -15.22 20.09
C GLU A 54 9.58 -13.94 19.28
N ARG A 55 9.11 -12.82 19.83
CA ARG A 55 9.25 -11.49 19.21
C ARG A 55 10.72 -11.08 19.13
N LEU A 56 11.49 -11.26 20.21
CA LEU A 56 12.91 -10.95 20.20
C LEU A 56 13.66 -11.82 19.18
N ALA A 57 13.34 -13.12 19.14
CA ALA A 57 13.94 -14.06 18.19
C ALA A 57 13.65 -13.67 16.73
N SER A 58 12.46 -13.15 16.42
CA SER A 58 12.15 -12.68 15.06
C SER A 58 12.98 -11.46 14.66
N PHE A 59 13.17 -10.51 15.56
CA PHE A 59 14.05 -9.36 15.31
C PHE A 59 15.52 -9.75 15.20
N GLN A 60 15.98 -10.69 16.03
CA GLN A 60 17.35 -11.21 15.95
C GLN A 60 17.64 -11.91 14.63
N ARG A 61 16.67 -12.63 14.04
CA ARG A 61 16.82 -13.22 12.69
C ARG A 61 17.05 -12.18 11.61
N VAL A 62 16.30 -11.08 11.64
CA VAL A 62 16.47 -9.97 10.69
C VAL A 62 17.83 -9.28 10.90
N ALA A 63 18.19 -8.98 12.15
CA ALA A 63 19.47 -8.37 12.48
C ALA A 63 20.66 -9.26 12.07
N HIS A 64 20.54 -10.58 12.27
CA HIS A 64 21.53 -11.55 11.80
C HIS A 64 21.63 -11.56 10.27
N ALA A 65 20.50 -11.63 9.56
CA ALA A 65 20.46 -11.59 8.11
C ALA A 65 21.13 -10.33 7.54
N GLY A 66 20.86 -9.16 8.15
CA GLY A 66 21.50 -7.90 7.76
C GLY A 66 23.01 -7.89 8.00
N ARG A 67 23.48 -8.46 9.12
CA ARG A 67 24.92 -8.59 9.43
C ARG A 67 25.65 -9.62 8.57
N SER A 68 24.94 -10.60 8.02
CA SER A 68 25.53 -11.59 7.10
C SER A 68 25.69 -11.10 5.66
N LEU A 69 25.16 -9.91 5.33
CA LEU A 69 25.32 -9.34 4.00
C LEU A 69 26.77 -8.88 3.78
N THR A 70 27.28 -9.21 2.61
CA THR A 70 28.59 -8.83 2.11
C THR A 70 28.45 -7.82 0.97
N ALA A 71 29.58 -7.30 0.47
CA ALA A 71 29.54 -6.39 -0.68
C ALA A 71 29.00 -7.08 -1.94
N GLU A 72 29.17 -8.40 -2.02
CA GLU A 72 28.69 -9.27 -3.08
C GLU A 72 27.16 -9.45 -3.06
N ASP A 73 26.54 -9.32 -1.89
CA ASP A 73 25.08 -9.40 -1.73
C ASP A 73 24.38 -8.07 -2.06
N LEU A 74 25.13 -6.99 -2.23
CA LEU A 74 24.57 -5.70 -2.58
C LEU A 74 24.07 -5.71 -4.02
N PRO A 75 22.86 -5.20 -4.29
CA PRO A 75 22.35 -5.11 -5.63
C PRO A 75 23.24 -4.21 -6.49
N VAL A 76 23.78 -4.77 -7.57
CA VAL A 76 24.52 -4.01 -8.57
C VAL A 76 23.51 -3.28 -9.48
N PRO A 77 23.76 -2.01 -9.84
CA PRO A 77 22.91 -1.29 -10.79
C PRO A 77 22.73 -2.08 -12.09
N ALA A 78 21.48 -2.29 -12.48
CA ALA A 78 21.18 -2.95 -13.74
C ALA A 78 21.73 -2.13 -14.92
N PRO A 79 22.40 -2.75 -15.91
CA PRO A 79 22.85 -2.05 -17.10
C PRO A 79 21.67 -1.40 -17.85
N PRO A 80 21.86 -0.23 -18.51
CA PRO A 80 20.78 0.50 -19.20
C PRO A 80 19.95 -0.35 -20.16
N ARG A 81 20.60 -1.28 -20.88
CA ARG A 81 19.94 -2.24 -21.79
C ARG A 81 18.82 -3.07 -21.14
N VAL A 82 18.91 -3.36 -19.84
CA VAL A 82 17.88 -4.13 -19.13
C VAL A 82 16.61 -3.28 -19.00
N TRP A 83 16.76 -2.00 -18.70
CA TRP A 83 15.65 -1.06 -18.62
C TRP A 83 15.04 -0.76 -19.99
N GLU A 84 15.89 -0.57 -21.01
CA GLU A 84 15.45 -0.38 -22.39
C GLU A 84 14.65 -1.59 -22.90
N ALA A 85 15.12 -2.80 -22.62
CA ALA A 85 14.42 -4.03 -22.97
C ALA A 85 13.08 -4.16 -22.23
N LEU A 86 13.03 -3.85 -20.93
CA LEU A 86 11.80 -3.90 -20.14
C LEU A 86 10.77 -2.85 -20.61
N LEU A 87 11.21 -1.64 -20.97
CA LEU A 87 10.35 -0.62 -21.56
C LEU A 87 9.82 -1.06 -22.94
N ALA A 88 10.68 -1.65 -23.78
CA ALA A 88 10.27 -2.18 -25.07
C ALA A 88 9.23 -3.31 -24.94
N ASP A 89 9.39 -4.18 -23.95
CA ASP A 89 8.46 -5.29 -23.70
C ASP A 89 7.11 -4.78 -23.18
N VAL A 90 7.11 -3.88 -22.18
CA VAL A 90 5.88 -3.25 -21.66
C VAL A 90 5.12 -2.50 -22.75
N THR A 91 5.82 -1.81 -23.65
CA THR A 91 5.17 -1.11 -24.78
C THR A 91 4.62 -2.07 -25.82
N LYS A 92 5.28 -3.20 -26.08
CA LYS A 92 4.76 -4.26 -26.96
C LYS A 92 3.47 -4.87 -26.39
N ASP A 93 3.45 -5.17 -25.10
CA ASP A 93 2.27 -5.68 -24.40
C ASP A 93 1.10 -4.68 -24.35
N ALA A 94 1.40 -3.39 -24.29
CA ALA A 94 0.37 -2.36 -24.42
C ALA A 94 -0.23 -2.33 -25.84
N ARG A 95 0.61 -2.46 -26.88
CA ARG A 95 0.16 -2.49 -28.29
C ARG A 95 -0.65 -3.72 -28.63
N THR A 96 -0.25 -4.91 -28.17
CA THR A 96 -1.02 -6.16 -28.40
C THR A 96 -2.39 -6.09 -27.72
N ARG A 97 -2.47 -5.60 -26.48
CA ARG A 97 -3.74 -5.36 -25.78
C ARG A 97 -4.60 -4.29 -26.45
N GLY A 98 -3.98 -3.25 -27.01
CA GLY A 98 -4.67 -2.21 -27.78
C GLY A 98 -5.25 -2.73 -29.10
N ALA A 99 -4.49 -3.54 -29.85
CA ALA A 99 -4.93 -4.16 -31.10
C ALA A 99 -6.13 -5.10 -30.88
N THR A 100 -6.13 -5.89 -29.80
CA THR A 100 -7.29 -6.75 -29.46
C THR A 100 -8.57 -5.99 -29.07
N ARG A 101 -8.46 -4.69 -28.75
CA ARG A 101 -9.62 -3.81 -28.48
C ARG A 101 -10.08 -3.00 -29.69
N GLY A 102 -9.23 -2.86 -30.72
CA GLY A 102 -9.52 -2.07 -31.92
C GLY A 102 -10.33 -2.80 -33.01
N ASP A 103 -10.51 -4.11 -32.89
CA ASP A 103 -11.12 -4.95 -33.94
C ASP A 103 -12.66 -5.11 -33.80
N THR A 104 -13.33 -4.29 -32.98
CA THR A 104 -14.80 -4.31 -32.84
C THR A 104 -15.50 -3.05 -33.35
N GLY A 105 -14.82 -2.20 -34.13
CA GLY A 105 -15.42 -0.98 -34.65
C GLY A 105 -14.92 -0.59 -36.03
N GLY A 106 -15.67 -0.98 -37.07
CA GLY A 106 -15.63 -0.27 -38.34
C GLY A 106 -15.57 -1.12 -39.61
N ALA A 107 -16.69 -1.78 -39.95
CA ALA A 107 -17.01 -2.10 -41.34
C ALA A 107 -18.51 -1.94 -41.57
N SER A 108 -18.96 -0.69 -41.72
CA SER A 108 -20.23 -0.37 -42.36
C SER A 108 -19.91 0.62 -43.47
N ALA A 109 -19.77 0.08 -44.69
CA ALA A 109 -19.84 0.83 -45.92
C ALA A 109 -20.76 0.05 -46.89
N ALA A 110 -21.74 0.79 -47.40
CA ALA A 110 -22.92 0.37 -48.14
C ALA A 110 -22.67 -0.25 -49.53
N THR A 111 -23.70 -1.00 -50.00
CA THR A 111 -24.17 -1.22 -51.40
C THR A 111 -23.20 -1.89 -52.40
N ASP A 112 -23.53 -2.95 -53.15
CA ASP A 112 -24.73 -3.22 -53.97
C ASP A 112 -25.01 -4.72 -54.16
N ARG A 113 -26.26 -5.04 -54.57
CA ARG A 113 -26.71 -6.37 -54.99
C ARG A 113 -26.49 -6.56 -56.49
N GLU A 114 -25.96 -7.71 -56.90
CA GLU A 114 -26.40 -8.41 -58.13
C GLU A 114 -26.06 -9.92 -58.06
N THR A 115 -27.01 -10.78 -58.41
CA THR A 115 -26.92 -12.25 -58.56
C THR A 115 -27.24 -12.58 -60.04
N PRO A 116 -27.18 -13.83 -60.58
CA PRO A 116 -26.51 -15.10 -60.22
C PRO A 116 -25.80 -15.79 -61.44
N ALA A 117 -25.12 -16.93 -61.19
CA ALA A 117 -25.23 -18.21 -61.93
C ALA A 117 -23.88 -18.97 -62.03
N ALA A 118 -23.86 -20.23 -61.58
CA ALA A 118 -23.43 -21.37 -62.39
C ALA A 118 -23.40 -22.66 -61.54
N THR A 119 -24.08 -23.65 -62.09
CA THR A 119 -24.14 -25.08 -61.75
C THR A 119 -22.78 -25.79 -61.76
N GLY A 120 -22.62 -26.80 -60.90
CA GLY A 120 -21.50 -27.74 -61.00
C GLY A 120 -21.55 -28.83 -59.92
N LEU A 121 -22.35 -29.87 -60.15
CA LEU A 121 -22.37 -31.11 -59.36
C LEU A 121 -21.11 -31.95 -59.62
N THR A 122 -20.83 -32.82 -58.64
CA THR A 122 -19.91 -33.98 -58.63
C THR A 122 -18.50 -33.73 -58.08
N ARG A 123 -18.17 -34.39 -56.95
CA ARG A 123 -17.32 -35.59 -56.95
C ARG A 123 -17.16 -36.19 -55.55
N ASN A 124 -17.80 -37.34 -55.41
CA ASN A 124 -17.33 -38.56 -54.76
C ASN A 124 -16.96 -38.54 -53.26
N ARG A 125 -17.89 -39.09 -52.47
CA ARG A 125 -17.68 -39.67 -51.15
C ARG A 125 -16.85 -40.95 -51.26
N ARG A 126 -15.65 -40.97 -50.67
CA ARG A 126 -15.00 -42.24 -50.29
C ARG A 126 -14.90 -42.32 -48.78
N THR A 127 -15.84 -43.06 -48.23
CA THR A 127 -15.79 -43.65 -46.89
C THR A 127 -14.49 -44.45 -46.74
N TRP A 128 -13.94 -44.52 -45.53
CA TRP A 128 -13.37 -45.75 -44.98
C TRP A 128 -13.40 -45.67 -43.46
N ARG A 129 -14.26 -46.53 -42.90
CA ARG A 129 -14.41 -46.79 -41.48
C ARG A 129 -13.33 -47.80 -41.06
N THR A 130 -12.98 -47.69 -39.78
CA THR A 130 -12.50 -48.74 -38.86
C THR A 130 -11.07 -49.26 -38.98
N SER A 131 -10.29 -48.96 -37.94
CA SER A 131 -9.53 -49.99 -37.21
C SER A 131 -9.51 -49.59 -35.73
N ARG A 132 -10.17 -50.39 -34.88
CA ARG A 132 -9.98 -50.39 -33.42
C ARG A 132 -8.97 -51.47 -33.06
N CYS A 133 -8.41 -51.30 -31.86
CA CYS A 133 -7.59 -52.21 -31.07
C CYS A 133 -6.07 -52.00 -31.21
N LEU A 134 -5.47 -51.39 -30.19
CA LEU A 134 -4.69 -52.12 -29.18
C LEU A 134 -4.49 -51.22 -27.96
N ALA A 135 -4.97 -51.68 -26.80
CA ALA A 135 -4.58 -51.19 -25.50
C ALA A 135 -3.26 -51.86 -25.12
N GLY A 136 -2.28 -51.07 -24.66
CA GLY A 136 -0.98 -51.54 -24.18
C GLY A 136 -0.31 -50.45 -23.35
N VAL A 137 -0.07 -50.78 -22.08
CA VAL A 137 0.33 -49.93 -20.97
C VAL A 137 1.71 -49.28 -21.18
N ALA A 138 1.80 -47.95 -20.98
CA ALA A 138 3.01 -47.28 -20.51
C ALA A 138 2.62 -46.10 -19.62
N SER A 139 2.68 -46.35 -18.32
CA SER A 139 2.40 -45.42 -17.24
C SER A 139 3.56 -44.44 -17.02
N VAL A 140 3.20 -43.23 -16.55
CA VAL A 140 4.05 -42.25 -15.86
C VAL A 140 5.02 -41.43 -16.73
N VAL A 141 4.52 -40.32 -17.32
CA VAL A 141 4.98 -38.93 -17.10
C VAL A 141 3.92 -38.02 -17.73
N CYS A 142 2.86 -37.66 -16.99
CA CYS A 142 1.93 -36.58 -17.37
C CYS A 142 1.08 -36.11 -16.17
N LEU A 143 1.70 -36.00 -14.99
CA LEU A 143 1.11 -35.35 -13.81
C LEU A 143 1.95 -34.16 -13.32
N VAL A 144 2.62 -33.46 -14.24
CA VAL A 144 3.23 -32.13 -13.97
C VAL A 144 2.72 -31.05 -14.94
N LEU A 145 1.94 -31.40 -15.98
CA LEU A 145 1.43 -30.43 -16.97
C LEU A 145 -0.09 -30.44 -17.12
N GLY A 146 -0.82 -30.85 -16.07
CA GLY A 146 -2.30 -30.87 -16.05
C GLY A 146 -2.94 -30.05 -14.93
N GLY A 147 -2.15 -29.35 -14.11
CA GLY A 147 -2.62 -28.56 -12.96
C GLY A 147 -2.60 -27.05 -13.16
N ALA A 148 -2.28 -26.54 -14.36
CA ALA A 148 -2.07 -25.11 -14.60
C ALA A 148 -3.25 -24.40 -15.32
N ALA A 149 -4.28 -25.14 -15.75
CA ALA A 149 -5.40 -24.55 -16.49
C ALA A 149 -6.65 -24.24 -15.64
N ALA A 150 -6.75 -24.75 -14.41
CA ALA A 150 -7.85 -24.43 -13.49
C ALA A 150 -7.43 -23.56 -12.28
N GLY A 151 -6.13 -23.52 -11.94
CA GLY A 151 -5.60 -22.67 -10.87
C GLY A 151 -5.36 -21.21 -11.31
N SER A 152 -5.37 -20.95 -12.61
CA SER A 152 -5.12 -19.64 -13.18
C SER A 152 -6.33 -18.72 -13.11
N ALA A 153 -7.57 -19.21 -13.03
CA ALA A 153 -8.75 -18.33 -12.91
C ALA A 153 -8.87 -17.65 -11.54
N ALA A 154 -8.54 -18.37 -10.45
CA ALA A 154 -8.57 -17.80 -9.10
C ALA A 154 -7.41 -16.81 -8.85
N THR A 155 -6.23 -17.07 -9.41
CA THR A 155 -5.08 -16.16 -9.30
C THR A 155 -5.13 -14.98 -10.28
N TRP A 156 -5.78 -15.14 -11.44
CA TRP A 156 -6.05 -14.00 -12.34
C TRP A 156 -7.11 -13.04 -11.83
N TRP A 157 -8.11 -13.55 -11.09
CA TRP A 157 -9.14 -12.70 -10.51
C TRP A 157 -8.56 -11.80 -9.41
N GLU A 158 -7.60 -12.31 -8.63
CA GLU A 158 -6.90 -11.54 -7.60
C GLU A 158 -5.98 -10.45 -8.18
N MET A 159 -5.39 -10.68 -9.37
CA MET A 159 -4.55 -9.69 -10.07
C MET A 159 -5.33 -8.74 -11.00
N ARG A 160 -6.65 -8.95 -11.16
CA ARG A 160 -7.58 -8.07 -11.88
C ARG A 160 -8.74 -7.64 -11.01
N GLN A 161 -8.50 -7.41 -9.71
CA GLN A 161 -9.21 -6.32 -9.08
C GLN A 161 -9.00 -5.13 -10.03
N PRO A 162 -10.05 -4.53 -10.64
CA PRO A 162 -9.89 -3.17 -11.10
C PRO A 162 -9.22 -2.46 -9.94
N GLU A 163 -8.20 -1.64 -10.22
CA GLU A 163 -7.89 -0.52 -9.34
C GLU A 163 -9.26 0.11 -9.09
N THR A 164 -9.90 -0.30 -8.00
CA THR A 164 -11.08 0.36 -7.48
C THR A 164 -10.41 1.62 -7.02
N SER A 165 -10.27 2.60 -7.94
CA SER A 165 -9.75 3.91 -7.68
C SER A 165 -10.32 4.26 -6.33
N PRO A 166 -9.52 4.19 -5.25
CA PRO A 166 -10.07 4.05 -3.92
C PRO A 166 -10.91 5.28 -3.78
N THR A 167 -12.24 5.14 -3.68
CA THR A 167 -13.20 6.23 -3.81
C THR A 167 -12.61 7.42 -3.11
N ALA A 168 -12.00 8.33 -3.88
CA ALA A 168 -11.10 9.30 -3.30
C ALA A 168 -12.01 10.13 -2.41
N ALA A 169 -11.81 10.05 -1.10
CA ALA A 169 -12.38 11.06 -0.25
C ALA A 169 -11.76 12.35 -0.79
N GLY A 170 -12.60 13.18 -1.43
CA GLY A 170 -12.20 14.05 -2.53
C GLY A 170 -10.94 14.84 -2.24
N ALA A 171 -10.03 14.90 -3.21
CA ALA A 171 -8.85 15.73 -3.14
C ALA A 171 -9.26 17.16 -2.73
N ARG A 172 -8.55 17.72 -1.76
CA ARG A 172 -8.79 19.07 -1.30
C ARG A 172 -7.62 19.96 -1.61
N ALA A 173 -7.90 21.12 -2.18
CA ALA A 173 -6.88 22.08 -2.57
C ALA A 173 -6.11 22.61 -1.36
N LEU A 174 -4.79 22.72 -1.54
CA LEU A 174 -3.86 23.44 -0.69
C LEU A 174 -3.43 24.70 -1.44
N THR A 175 -3.61 25.85 -0.81
CA THR A 175 -3.32 27.15 -1.42
C THR A 175 -2.37 27.95 -0.54
N PRO A 176 -1.62 28.91 -1.10
CA PRO A 176 -0.78 29.78 -0.29
C PRO A 176 -1.64 30.51 0.76
N PRO A 177 -1.22 30.52 2.04
CA PRO A 177 -1.94 31.25 3.06
C PRO A 177 -1.97 32.74 2.70
N LYS A 178 -3.12 33.40 2.93
CA LYS A 178 -3.25 34.84 2.71
C LYS A 178 -2.20 35.57 3.56
N ALA A 179 -1.52 36.53 2.94
CA ALA A 179 -0.33 37.20 3.49
C ALA A 179 -0.50 37.61 4.96
N GLY A 180 0.46 37.17 5.78
CA GLY A 180 0.51 37.37 7.23
C GLY A 180 1.72 36.69 7.89
N GLY A 181 2.42 35.81 7.18
CA GLY A 181 3.74 35.28 7.54
C GLY A 181 4.65 35.28 6.32
N ALA A 182 5.88 35.77 6.48
CA ALA A 182 6.88 35.85 5.40
C ALA A 182 7.24 34.45 4.90
N GLY A 183 6.72 34.02 3.75
CA GLY A 183 7.14 32.75 3.14
C GLY A 183 6.35 32.26 1.93
N GLY A 184 5.11 32.69 1.74
CA GLY A 184 4.30 32.25 0.61
C GLY A 184 4.61 33.01 -0.68
N THR A 185 5.49 32.50 -1.54
CA THR A 185 5.50 32.88 -2.95
C THR A 185 4.17 32.41 -3.54
N GLY A 186 3.33 33.35 -4.02
CA GLY A 186 1.91 33.12 -4.36
C GLY A 186 1.62 32.13 -5.51
N GLU A 187 2.60 31.37 -5.96
CA GLU A 187 2.51 30.43 -7.07
C GLU A 187 2.28 28.98 -6.64
N ALA A 188 2.73 28.61 -5.43
CA ALA A 188 2.65 27.23 -4.95
C ALA A 188 1.20 26.77 -4.83
N ARG A 189 0.87 25.62 -5.39
CA ARG A 189 -0.48 25.02 -5.30
C ARG A 189 -0.35 23.54 -5.07
N GLY A 190 -1.25 22.98 -4.28
CA GLY A 190 -1.23 21.56 -4.00
C GLY A 190 -2.60 20.99 -3.75
N GLU A 191 -2.58 19.73 -3.40
CA GLU A 191 -3.74 18.97 -2.98
C GLU A 191 -3.37 17.99 -1.87
N VAL A 192 -4.36 17.66 -1.06
CA VAL A 192 -4.32 16.57 -0.09
C VAL A 192 -5.46 15.60 -0.36
N GLN A 193 -5.15 14.32 -0.38
CA GLN A 193 -6.10 13.23 -0.55
C GLN A 193 -5.99 12.27 0.64
N LEU A 194 -7.12 11.81 1.17
CA LEU A 194 -7.13 10.70 2.10
C LEU A 194 -7.02 9.39 1.32
N VAL A 195 -6.02 8.58 1.67
CA VAL A 195 -5.78 7.26 1.09
C VAL A 195 -6.47 6.23 1.97
N ARG A 196 -7.50 5.55 1.44
CA ARG A 196 -8.33 4.56 2.15
C ARG A 196 -7.81 3.14 1.91
N ASP A 197 -6.64 2.83 2.43
CA ASP A 197 -5.99 1.52 2.22
C ASP A 197 -5.84 0.71 3.54
N GLY A 198 -6.81 0.85 4.44
CA GLY A 198 -6.76 0.25 5.78
C GLY A 198 -6.32 1.23 6.88
N ALA A 199 -6.18 0.74 8.11
CA ALA A 199 -5.76 1.52 9.27
C ALA A 199 -4.27 1.28 9.59
N PRO A 200 -3.49 2.31 9.99
CA PRO A 200 -3.90 3.71 10.18
C PRO A 200 -4.14 4.44 8.84
N GLY A 201 -5.04 5.43 8.86
CA GLY A 201 -5.33 6.25 7.69
C GLY A 201 -4.09 6.98 7.19
N ARG A 202 -4.00 7.22 5.88
CA ARG A 202 -2.88 7.92 5.26
C ARG A 202 -3.37 9.13 4.48
N VAL A 203 -2.51 10.14 4.33
CA VAL A 203 -2.73 11.29 3.45
C VAL A 203 -1.68 11.30 2.36
N ARG A 204 -2.12 11.48 1.12
CA ARG A 204 -1.24 11.80 -0.01
C ARG A 204 -1.27 13.30 -0.22
N VAL A 205 -0.10 13.92 -0.18
CA VAL A 205 0.09 15.35 -0.39
C VAL A 205 0.91 15.55 -1.64
N THR A 206 0.47 16.44 -2.52
CA THR A 206 1.20 16.85 -3.72
C THR A 206 1.19 18.37 -3.80
N VAL A 207 2.35 18.98 -4.03
CA VAL A 207 2.53 20.43 -4.15
C VAL A 207 3.41 20.72 -5.36
N HIS A 208 2.96 21.67 -6.17
CA HIS A 208 3.66 22.20 -7.33
C HIS A 208 4.06 23.66 -7.08
N GLY A 209 5.07 24.13 -7.80
CA GLY A 209 5.56 25.51 -7.67
C GLY A 209 6.16 25.81 -6.29
N LEU A 210 6.76 24.80 -5.64
CA LEU A 210 7.48 25.00 -4.39
C LEU A 210 8.65 25.98 -4.62
N PRO A 211 8.80 27.01 -3.78
CA PRO A 211 9.96 27.89 -3.87
C PRO A 211 11.26 27.14 -3.56
N SER A 212 12.39 27.72 -3.91
CA SER A 212 13.68 27.23 -3.39
C SER A 212 13.75 27.49 -1.88
N THR A 213 14.30 26.53 -1.15
CA THR A 213 14.56 26.65 0.29
C THR A 213 15.95 26.10 0.60
N ALA A 214 16.67 26.74 1.52
CA ALA A 214 17.95 26.23 2.02
C ALA A 214 17.79 25.10 3.05
N GLY A 215 16.54 24.81 3.45
CA GLY A 215 16.20 23.72 4.34
C GLY A 215 15.32 22.66 3.65
N TYR A 216 14.24 22.26 4.30
CA TYR A 216 13.35 21.21 3.81
C TYR A 216 11.87 21.61 3.95
N TYR A 217 10.99 20.83 3.32
CA TYR A 217 9.55 20.99 3.46
C TYR A 217 8.99 19.96 4.42
N GLU A 218 8.26 20.43 5.43
CA GLU A 218 7.61 19.58 6.40
C GLU A 218 6.09 19.76 6.33
N VAL A 219 5.39 18.64 6.51
CA VAL A 219 3.94 18.55 6.50
C VAL A 219 3.43 18.47 7.93
N TRP A 220 2.47 19.34 8.24
CA TRP A 220 1.92 19.50 9.57
C TRP A 220 0.42 19.36 9.55
N LEU A 221 -0.14 18.68 10.56
CA LEU A 221 -1.53 18.89 10.93
C LEU A 221 -1.63 20.05 11.91
N MET A 222 -2.67 20.85 11.77
CA MET A 222 -2.94 21.92 12.71
C MET A 222 -4.43 22.14 12.96
N ASP A 223 -4.74 22.72 14.12
CA ASP A 223 -6.09 23.19 14.41
C ASP A 223 -6.39 24.52 13.69
N ARG A 224 -7.67 24.90 13.66
CA ARG A 224 -8.10 26.15 13.00
C ARG A 224 -7.55 27.42 13.66
N THR A 225 -7.03 27.32 14.89
CA THR A 225 -6.37 28.45 15.58
C THR A 225 -4.86 28.53 15.29
N HIS A 226 -4.29 27.53 14.59
CA HIS A 226 -2.86 27.39 14.30
C HIS A 226 -1.96 27.27 15.55
N ARG A 227 -2.51 26.84 16.69
CA ARG A 227 -1.77 26.73 17.96
C ARG A 227 -1.42 25.30 18.33
N LYS A 228 -2.20 24.34 17.83
CA LYS A 228 -1.93 22.92 18.01
C LYS A 228 -1.38 22.38 16.71
N LEU A 229 -0.17 21.84 16.74
CA LEU A 229 0.52 21.34 15.57
C LEU A 229 1.02 19.92 15.83
N ILE A 230 0.89 19.05 14.83
CA ILE A 230 1.46 17.71 14.83
C ILE A 230 2.28 17.54 13.55
N PRO A 231 3.59 17.27 13.64
CA PRO A 231 4.39 16.94 12.46
C PRO A 231 3.96 15.59 11.91
N LEU A 232 3.75 15.51 10.60
CA LEU A 232 3.45 14.25 9.89
C LEU A 232 4.67 13.66 9.20
N GLY A 233 5.64 14.49 8.85
CA GLY A 233 6.83 14.11 8.11
C GLY A 233 7.15 15.08 6.98
N THR A 234 8.11 14.72 6.15
CA THR A 234 8.64 15.63 5.13
C THR A 234 7.97 15.44 3.77
N LEU A 235 7.90 16.51 2.99
CA LEU A 235 7.53 16.43 1.58
C LEU A 235 8.74 15.94 0.76
N GLY A 236 8.55 14.95 -0.10
CA GLY A 236 9.61 14.41 -0.95
C GLY A 236 10.15 15.44 -1.94
N THR A 237 11.32 15.15 -2.53
CA THR A 237 12.01 16.04 -3.48
C THR A 237 11.19 16.37 -4.74
N GLY A 238 10.24 15.51 -5.12
CA GLY A 238 9.29 15.76 -6.20
C GLY A 238 8.05 16.57 -5.79
N GLY A 239 8.00 17.12 -4.58
CA GLY A 239 6.84 17.82 -4.06
C GLY A 239 5.67 16.90 -3.69
N SER A 240 5.90 15.61 -3.50
CA SER A 240 4.86 14.64 -3.13
C SER A 240 5.32 13.68 -2.04
N SER A 241 4.41 13.34 -1.13
CA SER A 241 4.60 12.33 -0.08
C SER A 241 3.27 11.65 0.26
N THR A 242 3.33 10.38 0.67
CA THR A 242 2.23 9.71 1.37
C THR A 242 2.62 9.51 2.83
N LEU A 243 1.86 10.11 3.74
CA LEU A 243 2.18 10.19 5.16
C LEU A 243 1.09 9.51 6.01
N THR A 244 1.51 8.84 7.07
CA THR A 244 0.60 8.15 7.99
C THR A 244 -0.01 9.14 8.97
N LEU A 245 -1.34 9.13 9.12
CA LEU A 245 -2.00 9.87 10.17
C LEU A 245 -1.76 9.18 11.53
N PRO A 246 -1.34 9.93 12.57
CA PRO A 246 -1.18 9.37 13.90
C PRO A 246 -2.46 8.68 14.38
N LYS A 247 -2.30 7.50 14.99
CA LYS A 247 -3.44 6.73 15.48
C LYS A 247 -4.20 7.55 16.54
N GLY A 248 -5.52 7.68 16.35
CA GLY A 248 -6.39 8.41 17.27
C GLY A 248 -6.34 9.94 17.11
N VAL A 249 -5.68 10.47 16.07
CA VAL A 249 -5.80 11.90 15.75
C VAL A 249 -7.24 12.21 15.34
N ASP A 250 -7.82 13.24 15.97
CA ASP A 250 -9.13 13.76 15.59
C ASP A 250 -8.93 14.80 14.47
N THR A 251 -9.30 14.43 13.24
CA THR A 251 -9.21 15.31 12.06
C THR A 251 -10.27 16.40 12.04
N ASP A 252 -11.28 16.37 12.93
CA ASP A 252 -12.19 17.50 13.13
C ASP A 252 -11.51 18.59 13.98
N VAL A 253 -10.63 18.20 14.91
CA VAL A 253 -9.79 19.12 15.71
C VAL A 253 -8.59 19.60 14.91
N TYR A 254 -7.82 18.68 14.36
CA TYR A 254 -6.65 18.95 13.51
C TYR A 254 -7.07 19.03 12.04
N ALA A 255 -7.96 19.98 11.74
CA ALA A 255 -8.67 20.06 10.48
C ALA A 255 -7.87 20.63 9.31
N LEU A 256 -6.68 21.17 9.55
CA LEU A 256 -5.85 21.81 8.52
C LEU A 256 -4.57 21.01 8.31
N LEU A 257 -4.14 20.93 7.05
CA LEU A 257 -2.82 20.48 6.63
C LEU A 257 -2.03 21.68 6.12
N ASP A 258 -0.79 21.80 6.56
CA ASP A 258 0.15 22.84 6.16
C ASP A 258 1.45 22.22 5.66
N VAL A 259 2.00 22.80 4.60
CA VAL A 259 3.36 22.49 4.13
C VAL A 259 4.20 23.73 4.39
N SER A 260 5.24 23.57 5.20
CA SER A 260 6.01 24.67 5.76
C SER A 260 7.49 24.50 5.47
N ALA A 261 8.16 25.58 5.06
CA ALA A 261 9.59 25.58 4.82
C ALA A 261 10.35 25.62 6.16
N GLN A 262 11.00 24.52 6.53
CA GLN A 262 11.81 24.41 7.74
C GLN A 262 13.29 24.68 7.45
N PRO A 263 14.00 25.40 8.33
CA PRO A 263 15.46 25.54 8.28
C PRO A 263 16.17 24.31 8.88
N TYR A 264 17.49 24.19 8.62
CA TYR A 264 18.37 23.25 9.32
C TYR A 264 19.01 23.92 10.55
N ASP A 265 18.20 24.31 11.53
CA ASP A 265 18.65 25.00 12.74
C ASP A 265 18.63 24.09 13.99
N GLY A 266 18.27 22.82 13.83
CA GLY A 266 18.25 21.82 14.90
C GLY A 266 17.01 21.88 15.80
N THR A 267 16.03 22.74 15.51
CA THR A 267 14.73 22.72 16.22
C THR A 267 13.69 21.90 15.47
N THR A 268 12.78 21.29 16.21
CA THR A 268 11.59 20.63 15.67
C THR A 268 10.37 21.56 15.69
N ALA A 269 10.56 22.85 15.97
CA ALA A 269 9.47 23.81 16.02
C ALA A 269 9.04 24.19 14.60
N HIS A 270 7.73 24.31 14.39
CA HIS A 270 7.20 24.81 13.13
C HIS A 270 7.71 26.24 12.84
N SER A 271 8.41 26.42 11.73
CA SER A 271 9.06 27.69 11.35
C SER A 271 8.15 28.91 11.17
N GLY A 272 6.84 28.69 10.99
CA GLY A 272 5.88 29.74 10.64
C GLY A 272 5.90 30.15 9.16
N ARG A 273 6.81 29.57 8.36
CA ARG A 273 6.99 29.87 6.92
C ARG A 273 6.17 28.92 6.05
N SER A 274 4.84 29.00 6.19
CA SER A 274 3.90 28.17 5.46
C SER A 274 3.86 28.51 3.97
N VAL A 275 3.96 27.48 3.13
CA VAL A 275 3.98 27.59 1.66
C VAL A 275 2.59 27.31 1.07
N VAL A 276 1.95 26.21 1.48
CA VAL A 276 0.55 25.92 1.14
C VAL A 276 -0.20 25.37 2.34
N ARG A 277 -1.48 25.71 2.45
CA ARG A 277 -2.38 25.28 3.51
C ARG A 277 -3.76 24.99 2.95
N GLY A 278 -4.44 24.00 3.54
CA GLY A 278 -5.85 23.73 3.27
C GLY A 278 -6.42 22.80 4.33
N SER A 279 -7.74 22.65 4.35
CA SER A 279 -8.36 21.64 5.22
C SER A 279 -8.13 20.23 4.68
N LEU A 280 -8.11 19.29 5.60
CA LEU A 280 -8.18 17.88 5.27
C LEU A 280 -9.54 17.53 4.64
N PRO A 281 -9.58 16.52 3.76
CA PRO A 281 -10.85 15.91 3.37
C PRO A 281 -11.51 15.29 4.61
N LEU A 282 -12.84 15.38 4.70
CA LEU A 282 -13.57 14.80 5.82
C LEU A 282 -13.44 13.27 5.77
N THR A 283 -12.95 12.64 6.83
CA THR A 283 -13.20 11.23 7.09
C THR A 283 -14.66 11.10 7.47
N GLY A 284 -15.54 10.79 6.52
CA GLY A 284 -16.96 10.57 6.84
C GLY A 284 -17.08 9.60 8.01
N ARG A 285 -17.67 10.04 9.12
CA ARG A 285 -18.07 9.11 10.19
C ARG A 285 -19.03 8.12 9.56
N GLY A 286 -18.67 6.85 9.56
CA GLY A 286 -19.67 5.80 9.44
C GLY A 286 -20.65 6.03 10.59
N GLY A 287 -21.84 6.57 10.26
CA GLY A 287 -22.94 6.62 11.19
C GLY A 287 -23.26 5.19 11.58
N ALA A 288 -22.91 4.81 12.80
CA ALA A 288 -23.63 3.76 13.48
C ALA A 288 -25.06 4.27 13.63
N ALA A 289 -25.95 3.84 12.73
CA ALA A 289 -27.37 3.82 12.99
C ALA A 289 -27.57 2.86 14.17
N GLY A 290 -27.57 3.44 15.37
CA GLY A 290 -27.98 2.75 16.58
C GLY A 290 -29.50 2.83 16.69
N ALA A 291 -30.10 1.64 16.62
CA ALA A 291 -31.36 1.18 17.24
C ALA A 291 -32.54 2.16 17.33
#